data_AF-A0ABD3ZAP3-F1
#
_entry.id   AF-A0ABD3ZAP3-F1
#
_cell.length_a   1.000
_cell.length_b   1.000
_cell.length_c   1.000
_cell.angle_alpha   90.00
_cell.angle_beta   90.00
_cell.angle_gamma   90.00
#
_symmetry.space_group_name_H-M   'P 1'
#
loop_
_entity.id
_entity.type
_entity.pdbx_description
1 polymer ?
#
loop_
_entity_poly.entity_id
_entity_poly.type
_entity_poly.pdbx_seq_one_letter_code
_entity_poly.pdbx_strand_id
1 'polypeptide(L)'
;MTDLIKKSGIESLQPEYIDEQMNGAKDDITEAINEIVVSPKDNDTIINQLKNKLKIRVNTLTKDVDRTSLTSAISKNSDLTPDEVNQAVTNIISAKNKASEVINQRFTDAEQKIDEAKKNYAELKKQARESADRAAEMAAKISLASFFALLLGALVSTFAGFFGAKTSLHFTKQ
;
A
#
# COMPACT_ATOMS: atom_id res chain seq x y z
N MET A 1 2.10 19.95 12.27
CA MET A 1 1.18 18.87 11.82
C MET A 1 1.68 17.49 12.23
N THR A 2 2.89 17.08 11.85
CA THR A 2 3.46 15.77 12.22
C THR A 2 3.49 15.53 13.74
N ASP A 3 3.82 16.56 14.52
CA ASP A 3 3.78 16.50 15.99
C ASP A 3 2.35 16.24 16.54
N LEU A 4 1.34 16.91 15.99
CA LEU A 4 -0.06 16.71 16.40
C LEU A 4 -0.58 15.31 16.01
N ILE A 5 -0.14 14.80 14.86
CA ILE A 5 -0.43 13.44 14.42
C ILE A 5 0.17 12.42 15.40
N LYS A 6 1.44 12.59 15.80
CA LYS A 6 2.07 11.73 16.82
C LYS A 6 1.36 11.82 18.17
N LYS A 7 1.09 13.05 18.63
CA LYS A 7 0.38 13.33 19.89
C LYS A 7 -1.06 12.83 19.92
N SER A 8 -1.70 12.63 18.77
CA SER A 8 -3.05 12.06 18.73
C SER A 8 -3.12 10.62 19.23
N GLY A 9 -2.01 9.87 19.20
CA GLY A 9 -1.96 8.45 19.59
C GLY A 9 -2.85 7.52 18.77
N ILE A 10 -3.49 8.02 17.71
CA ILE A 10 -4.33 7.21 16.82
C ILE A 10 -3.41 6.42 15.90
N GLU A 11 -3.48 5.09 16.03
CA GLU A 11 -2.60 4.13 15.36
C GLU A 11 -2.54 4.34 13.84
N SER A 12 -3.68 4.45 13.16
CA SER A 12 -3.74 4.62 11.69
C SER A 12 -3.17 5.96 11.18
N LEU A 13 -2.94 6.91 12.08
CA LEU A 13 -2.27 8.17 11.78
C LEU A 13 -0.77 8.14 12.10
N GLN A 14 -0.29 7.16 12.89
CA GLN A 14 1.10 7.11 13.31
C GLN A 14 2.02 6.79 12.12
N PRO A 15 3.10 7.57 11.91
CA PRO A 15 4.07 7.29 10.86
C PRO A 15 4.65 5.88 10.92
N GLU A 16 4.95 5.39 12.12
CA GLU A 16 5.55 4.09 12.34
C GLU A 16 4.61 2.95 11.90
N TYR A 17 3.31 3.11 12.11
CA TYR A 17 2.29 2.17 11.65
C TYR A 17 2.17 2.16 10.12
N ILE A 18 2.21 3.34 9.50
CA ILE A 18 2.16 3.48 8.04
C ILE A 18 3.40 2.81 7.41
N ASP A 19 4.58 3.01 8.00
CA ASP A 19 5.82 2.38 7.57
C ASP A 19 5.79 0.86 7.71
N GLU A 20 5.21 0.34 8.81
CA GLU A 20 5.01 -1.10 9.01
C GLU A 20 4.11 -1.71 7.94
N GLN A 21 2.95 -1.10 7.66
CA GLN A 21 2.06 -1.58 6.60
C GLN A 21 2.74 -1.52 5.23
N MET A 22 3.60 -0.53 5.01
CA MET A 22 4.35 -0.40 3.77
C MET A 22 5.39 -1.49 3.60
N ASN A 23 6.19 -1.75 4.63
CA ASN A 23 7.20 -2.79 4.58
C ASN A 23 6.56 -4.16 4.47
N GLY A 24 5.47 -4.41 5.20
CA GLY A 24 4.73 -5.65 5.04
C GLY A 24 4.15 -5.85 3.63
N ALA A 25 3.73 -4.78 2.93
CA ALA A 25 3.30 -4.90 1.53
C ALA A 25 4.46 -5.30 0.61
N LYS A 26 5.67 -4.77 0.85
CA LYS A 26 6.89 -5.17 0.12
C LYS A 26 7.24 -6.63 0.38
N ASP A 27 7.15 -7.05 1.64
CA ASP A 27 7.45 -8.42 2.06
C ASP A 27 6.47 -9.41 1.44
N ASP A 28 5.17 -9.11 1.44
CA ASP A 28 4.15 -9.96 0.81
C ASP A 28 4.38 -10.14 -0.69
N ILE A 29 4.77 -9.08 -1.41
CA ILE A 29 5.08 -9.17 -2.84
C ILE A 29 6.36 -9.97 -3.07
N THR A 30 7.39 -9.76 -2.24
CA THR A 30 8.66 -10.49 -2.33
C THR A 30 8.46 -11.99 -2.05
N GLU A 31 7.66 -12.33 -1.05
CA GLU A 31 7.24 -13.70 -0.75
C GLU A 31 6.52 -14.31 -1.95
N ALA A 32 5.55 -13.60 -2.54
CA ALA A 32 4.83 -14.09 -3.72
C ALA A 32 5.75 -14.32 -4.93
N ILE A 33 6.70 -13.43 -5.19
CA ILE A 33 7.74 -13.61 -6.24
C ILE A 33 8.51 -14.90 -6.00
N ASN A 34 9.02 -15.08 -4.78
CA ASN A 34 9.79 -16.27 -4.42
C ASN A 34 8.94 -17.53 -4.60
N GLU A 35 7.71 -17.55 -4.10
CA GLU A 35 6.80 -18.69 -4.26
C GLU A 35 6.49 -18.99 -5.74
N ILE A 36 6.25 -17.99 -6.59
CA ILE A 36 6.00 -18.20 -8.02
C ILE A 36 7.18 -18.88 -8.72
N VAL A 37 8.41 -18.51 -8.35
CA VAL A 37 9.63 -19.05 -8.95
C VAL A 37 9.95 -20.46 -8.46
N VAL A 38 9.92 -20.67 -7.14
CA VAL A 38 10.47 -21.90 -6.53
C VAL A 38 9.41 -22.95 -6.21
N SER A 39 8.13 -22.57 -6.12
CA SER A 39 7.08 -23.45 -5.64
C SER A 39 6.45 -24.27 -6.77
N PRO A 40 6.09 -25.54 -6.50
CA PRO A 40 5.19 -26.31 -7.34
C PRO A 40 3.71 -25.96 -7.09
N LYS A 41 3.38 -25.13 -6.09
CA LYS A 41 2.02 -24.68 -5.79
C LYS A 41 1.36 -23.99 -6.99
N ASP A 42 0.04 -23.97 -6.97
CA ASP A 42 -0.74 -23.21 -7.95
C ASP A 42 -0.53 -21.70 -7.76
N ASN A 43 0.01 -21.05 -8.80
CA ASN A 43 0.20 -19.61 -8.85
C ASN A 43 -1.11 -18.84 -8.64
N ASP A 44 -2.27 -19.40 -8.99
CA ASP A 44 -3.56 -18.76 -8.72
C ASP A 44 -3.80 -18.58 -7.22
N THR A 45 -3.37 -19.56 -6.41
CA THR A 45 -3.47 -19.48 -4.96
C THR A 45 -2.54 -18.39 -4.42
N ILE A 46 -1.29 -18.37 -4.88
CA ILE A 46 -0.27 -17.38 -4.46
C ILE A 46 -0.76 -15.95 -4.79
N ILE A 47 -1.24 -15.73 -6.01
CA ILE A 47 -1.74 -14.43 -6.46
C ILE A 47 -2.97 -14.01 -5.65
N ASN A 48 -3.94 -14.90 -5.42
CA ASN A 48 -5.13 -14.58 -4.62
C ASN A 48 -4.77 -14.25 -3.17
N GLN A 49 -3.82 -14.98 -2.57
CA GLN A 49 -3.32 -14.69 -1.23
C GLN A 49 -2.65 -13.32 -1.18
N LEU A 50 -1.79 -12.99 -2.14
CA LEU A 50 -1.17 -11.68 -2.26
C LEU A 50 -2.23 -10.57 -2.35
N LYS A 51 -3.21 -10.69 -3.26
CA LYS A 51 -4.31 -9.73 -3.40
C LYS A 51 -5.02 -9.49 -2.07
N ASN A 52 -5.35 -10.56 -1.35
CA ASN A 52 -6.03 -10.48 -0.05
C ASN A 52 -5.17 -9.76 1.00
N LYS A 53 -3.89 -10.09 1.10
CA LYS A 53 -2.97 -9.41 2.03
C LYS A 53 -2.85 -7.92 1.71
N LEU A 54 -2.65 -7.56 0.43
CA LEU A 54 -2.58 -6.16 0.02
C LEU A 54 -3.89 -5.40 0.30
N LYS A 55 -5.04 -6.03 0.07
CA LYS A 55 -6.36 -5.47 0.39
C LYS A 55 -6.53 -5.20 1.88
N ILE A 56 -6.08 -6.12 2.74
CA ILE A 56 -6.10 -5.93 4.20
C ILE A 56 -5.27 -4.71 4.58
N ARG A 57 -4.05 -4.56 4.04
CA ARG A 57 -3.18 -3.40 4.34
C ARG A 57 -3.79 -2.08 3.89
N VAL A 58 -4.41 -2.06 2.71
CA VAL A 58 -5.13 -0.88 2.20
C VAL A 58 -6.33 -0.53 3.08
N ASN A 59 -7.17 -1.51 3.45
CA ASN A 59 -8.30 -1.29 4.35
C ASN A 59 -7.84 -0.71 5.69
N THR A 60 -6.73 -1.23 6.21
CA THR A 60 -6.11 -0.77 7.46
C THR A 60 -5.62 0.67 7.37
N LEU A 61 -4.89 1.03 6.31
CA LEU A 61 -4.35 2.38 6.12
C LEU A 61 -5.45 3.41 5.83
N THR A 62 -6.51 3.00 5.14
CA THR A 62 -7.56 3.90 4.70
C THR A 62 -8.69 4.05 5.71
N LYS A 63 -8.77 3.17 6.72
CA LYS A 63 -9.76 3.16 7.80
C LYS A 63 -10.00 4.54 8.39
N ASP A 64 -11.26 4.96 8.44
CA ASP A 64 -11.65 6.30 8.91
C ASP A 64 -11.16 6.61 10.33
N VAL A 65 -10.91 7.90 10.55
CA VAL A 65 -10.56 8.41 11.88
C VAL A 65 -11.78 9.09 12.47
N ASP A 66 -12.18 8.66 13.66
CA ASP A 66 -13.25 9.29 14.39
C ASP A 66 -12.86 10.70 14.82
N ARG A 67 -13.63 11.68 14.36
CA ARG A 67 -13.38 13.10 14.64
C ARG A 67 -13.39 13.38 16.14
N THR A 68 -14.34 12.79 16.87
CA THR A 68 -14.50 13.04 18.31
C THR A 68 -13.29 12.56 19.10
N SER A 69 -12.81 11.35 18.80
CA SER A 69 -11.62 10.75 19.39
C SER A 69 -10.37 11.56 19.05
N LEU A 70 -10.23 11.99 17.79
CA LEU A 70 -9.12 12.83 17.36
C LEU A 70 -9.12 14.20 18.05
N THR A 71 -10.28 14.87 18.16
CA THR A 71 -10.43 16.12 18.90
C THR A 71 -10.03 15.94 20.36
N SER A 72 -10.57 14.91 21.03
CA SER A 72 -10.27 14.61 22.44
C SER A 72 -8.78 14.35 22.66
N ALA A 73 -8.14 13.58 21.77
CA ALA A 73 -6.73 13.28 21.87
C ALA A 73 -5.85 14.53 21.66
N ILE A 74 -6.15 15.37 20.66
CA ILE A 74 -5.38 16.58 20.39
C ILE A 74 -5.56 17.60 21.52
N SER A 75 -6.78 17.82 22.00
CA SER A 75 -7.05 18.73 23.13
C SER A 75 -6.31 18.33 24.40
N LYS A 76 -6.14 17.03 24.67
CA LYS A 76 -5.46 16.54 25.88
C LYS A 76 -3.94 16.60 25.78
N ASN A 77 -3.38 16.54 24.59
CA ASN A 77 -1.94 16.37 24.36
C ASN A 77 -1.28 17.60 23.71
N SER A 78 -1.99 18.72 23.60
CA SER A 78 -1.46 19.97 23.05
C SER A 78 -1.98 21.18 23.82
N ASP A 79 -1.22 22.27 23.78
CA ASP A 79 -1.58 23.56 24.40
C ASP A 79 -2.47 24.43 23.48
N LEU A 80 -3.15 23.81 22.51
CA LEU A 80 -3.98 24.50 21.53
C LEU A 80 -5.30 24.95 22.15
N THR A 81 -5.79 26.11 21.71
CA THR A 81 -7.14 26.58 22.01
C THR A 81 -8.20 25.70 21.33
N PRO A 82 -9.46 25.71 21.80
CA PRO A 82 -10.54 24.92 21.19
C PRO A 82 -10.70 25.14 19.68
N ASP A 83 -10.55 26.39 19.21
CA ASP A 83 -10.65 26.73 17.79
C ASP A 83 -9.47 26.17 16.98
N GLU A 84 -8.25 26.27 17.52
CA GLU A 84 -7.05 25.69 16.90
C GLU A 84 -7.12 24.16 16.84
N VAL A 85 -7.66 23.50 17.87
CA VAL A 85 -7.91 22.06 17.85
C VAL A 85 -8.88 21.72 16.72
N ASN A 86 -10.01 22.42 16.63
CA ASN A 86 -11.01 22.16 15.59
C ASN A 86 -10.43 22.31 14.18
N GLN A 87 -9.58 23.32 13.96
CA GLN A 87 -8.89 23.53 12.70
C GLN A 87 -7.87 22.41 12.42
N ALA A 88 -7.07 22.02 13.41
CA ALA A 88 -6.09 20.95 13.29
C ALA A 88 -6.76 19.61 12.94
N VAL A 89 -7.84 19.26 13.64
CA VAL A 89 -8.63 18.03 13.40
C VAL A 89 -9.19 18.03 11.98
N THR A 90 -9.78 19.14 11.51
CA THR A 90 -10.29 19.25 10.15
C THR A 90 -9.18 19.06 9.10
N ASN A 91 -8.02 19.68 9.30
CA ASN A 91 -6.89 19.55 8.39
C ASN A 91 -6.33 18.12 8.36
N ILE A 92 -6.24 17.45 9.51
CA ILE A 92 -5.78 16.05 9.60
C ILE A 92 -6.74 15.12 8.88
N ILE A 93 -8.05 15.23 9.14
CA ILE A 93 -9.07 14.40 8.48
C ILE A 93 -9.06 14.63 6.97
N SER A 94 -9.01 15.89 6.52
CA SER A 94 -8.95 16.21 5.09
C SER A 94 -7.71 15.61 4.42
N ALA A 95 -6.54 15.77 5.04
CA ALA A 95 -5.29 15.19 4.54
C ALA A 95 -5.35 13.66 4.49
N LYS A 96 -5.90 13.03 5.54
CA LYS A 96 -6.11 11.58 5.58
C LYS A 96 -7.04 11.12 4.47
N ASN A 97 -8.21 11.75 4.30
CA ASN A 97 -9.19 11.35 3.30
C ASN A 97 -8.61 11.44 1.89
N LYS A 98 -7.85 12.50 1.59
CA LYS A 98 -7.15 12.63 0.30
C LYS A 98 -6.10 11.53 0.10
N ALA A 99 -5.35 11.18 1.15
CA ALA A 99 -4.41 10.07 1.09
C ALA A 99 -5.13 8.73 0.88
N SER A 100 -6.23 8.48 1.60
CA SER A 100 -7.07 7.30 1.44
C SER A 100 -7.60 7.14 0.03
N GLU A 101 -8.08 8.23 -0.58
CA GLU A 101 -8.57 8.23 -1.96
C GLU A 101 -7.47 7.81 -2.94
N VAL A 102 -6.29 8.43 -2.84
CA VAL A 102 -5.14 8.09 -3.69
C VAL A 102 -4.71 6.64 -3.49
N ILE A 103 -4.63 6.17 -2.25
CA ILE A 103 -4.25 4.78 -1.95
C ILE A 103 -5.27 3.81 -2.55
N ASN A 104 -6.57 4.06 -2.38
CA ASN A 104 -7.63 3.21 -2.93
C ASN A 104 -7.62 3.17 -4.47
N GLN A 105 -7.40 4.31 -5.12
CA GLN A 105 -7.26 4.37 -6.58
C GLN A 105 -6.06 3.56 -7.05
N ARG A 106 -4.88 3.79 -6.46
CA ARG A 106 -3.65 3.05 -6.82
C ARG A 106 -3.76 1.55 -6.54
N PHE A 107 -4.44 1.17 -5.47
CA PHE A 107 -4.70 -0.22 -5.16
C PHE A 107 -5.65 -0.85 -6.19
N THR A 108 -6.72 -0.16 -6.58
CA THR A 108 -7.65 -0.64 -7.61
C THR A 108 -6.93 -0.85 -8.94
N ASP A 109 -6.08 0.10 -9.36
CA ASP A 109 -5.26 -0.02 -10.56
C ASP A 109 -4.30 -1.22 -10.48
N ALA A 110 -3.67 -1.42 -9.33
CA ALA A 110 -2.78 -2.56 -9.10
C ALA A 110 -3.57 -3.88 -9.13
N GLU A 111 -4.76 -3.92 -8.53
CA GLU A 111 -5.62 -5.11 -8.49
C GLU A 111 -6.02 -5.55 -9.90
N GLN A 112 -6.39 -4.59 -10.76
CA GLN A 112 -6.68 -4.85 -12.18
C GLN A 112 -5.47 -5.42 -12.94
N LYS A 113 -4.29 -4.80 -12.77
CA LYS A 113 -3.05 -5.29 -13.42
C LYS A 113 -2.66 -6.68 -12.93
N ILE A 114 -2.88 -7.00 -11.66
CA ILE A 114 -2.65 -8.34 -11.11
C ILE A 114 -3.61 -9.35 -11.77
N ASP A 115 -4.88 -9.00 -11.94
CA ASP A 115 -5.86 -9.87 -12.60
C ASP A 115 -5.54 -10.10 -14.09
N GLU A 116 -5.07 -9.07 -14.79
CA GLU A 116 -4.57 -9.19 -16.17
C GLU A 116 -3.34 -10.10 -16.24
N ALA A 117 -2.35 -9.90 -15.36
CA ALA A 117 -1.16 -10.73 -15.30
C ALA A 117 -1.50 -12.20 -15.01
N LYS A 118 -2.47 -12.44 -14.12
CA LYS A 118 -3.00 -13.78 -13.82
C LYS A 118 -3.62 -14.43 -15.06
N LYS A 119 -4.49 -13.71 -15.77
CA LYS A 119 -5.12 -14.22 -17.00
C LYS A 119 -4.08 -14.55 -18.07
N ASN A 120 -3.13 -13.65 -18.31
CA ASN A 120 -2.06 -13.84 -19.30
C ASN A 120 -1.18 -15.04 -18.93
N TYR A 121 -0.83 -15.20 -17.65
CA TYR A 121 -0.09 -16.36 -17.18
C TYR A 121 -0.85 -17.68 -17.40
N ALA A 122 -2.15 -17.71 -17.11
CA ALA A 122 -2.98 -18.90 -17.31
C ALA A 122 -3.03 -19.31 -18.79
N GLU A 123 -3.13 -18.35 -19.70
CA GLU A 123 -3.11 -18.59 -21.14
C GLU A 123 -1.76 -19.13 -21.62
N LEU A 124 -0.65 -18.49 -21.25
CA LEU A 124 0.70 -18.95 -21.60
C LEU A 124 0.99 -20.35 -21.05
N LYS A 125 0.57 -20.61 -19.81
CA LYS A 125 0.71 -21.94 -19.19
C LYS A 125 -0.11 -23.00 -19.93
N LYS A 126 -1.31 -22.67 -20.38
CA LYS A 126 -2.14 -23.58 -21.18
C LYS A 126 -1.48 -23.90 -22.52
N GLN A 127 -1.02 -22.87 -23.25
CA GLN A 127 -0.34 -23.05 -24.54
C GLN A 127 0.94 -23.91 -24.39
N ALA A 128 1.76 -23.63 -23.38
CA ALA A 128 2.97 -24.41 -23.10
C ALA A 128 2.67 -25.89 -22.78
N ARG A 129 1.56 -26.17 -22.09
CA ARG A 129 1.12 -27.54 -21.81
C ARG A 129 0.63 -28.25 -23.08
N GLU A 130 -0.15 -27.57 -23.90
CA GLU A 130 -0.64 -28.12 -25.18
C GLU A 130 0.50 -28.43 -26.15
N SER A 131 1.59 -27.65 -26.12
CA SER A 131 2.81 -27.89 -26.91
C SER A 131 3.85 -28.78 -26.22
N ALA A 132 3.62 -29.20 -24.97
CA ALA A 132 4.59 -29.89 -24.11
C ALA A 132 5.94 -29.16 -23.95
N ASP A 133 5.95 -27.82 -24.09
CA ASP A 133 7.14 -26.98 -24.03
C ASP A 133 7.43 -26.49 -22.60
N ARG A 134 8.38 -27.18 -21.95
CA ARG A 134 8.83 -26.81 -20.60
C ARG A 134 9.58 -25.48 -20.54
N ALA A 135 10.23 -25.07 -21.63
CA ALA A 135 10.95 -23.79 -21.66
C ALA A 135 9.93 -22.63 -21.66
N ALA A 136 8.84 -22.76 -22.42
CA ALA A 136 7.74 -21.81 -22.41
C ALA A 136 7.04 -21.73 -21.03
N GLU A 137 6.82 -22.85 -20.35
CA GLU A 137 6.25 -22.85 -18.99
C GLU A 137 7.16 -22.10 -18.00
N MET A 138 8.47 -22.32 -18.07
CA MET A 138 9.44 -21.59 -17.25
C MET A 138 9.47 -20.11 -17.58
N ALA A 139 9.44 -19.73 -18.86
CA ALA A 139 9.38 -18.34 -19.29
C ALA A 139 8.12 -17.64 -18.77
N ALA A 140 6.97 -18.32 -18.76
CA ALA A 140 5.73 -17.78 -18.20
C ALA A 140 5.85 -17.48 -16.69
N LYS A 141 6.49 -18.37 -15.92
CA LYS A 141 6.76 -18.14 -14.49
C LYS A 141 7.69 -16.94 -14.28
N ILE A 142 8.78 -16.86 -15.04
CA ILE A 142 9.74 -15.74 -14.97
C ILE A 142 9.08 -14.42 -15.33
N SER A 143 8.23 -14.42 -16.36
CA SER A 143 7.47 -13.23 -16.77
C SER A 143 6.54 -12.75 -15.66
N LEU A 144 5.78 -13.67 -15.05
CA LEU A 144 4.91 -13.35 -13.92
C LEU A 144 5.69 -12.83 -12.70
N ALA A 145 6.82 -13.45 -12.37
CA ALA A 145 7.70 -12.98 -11.30
C ALA A 145 8.25 -11.57 -11.60
N SER A 146 8.63 -11.31 -12.84
CA SER A 146 9.11 -10.01 -13.31
C SER A 146 8.03 -8.93 -13.19
N PHE A 147 6.78 -9.26 -13.53
CA PHE A 147 5.65 -8.37 -13.31
C PHE A 147 5.52 -7.94 -11.83
N PHE A 148 5.60 -8.90 -10.90
CA PHE A 148 5.52 -8.59 -9.47
C PHE A 148 6.73 -7.80 -8.97
N ALA A 149 7.92 -8.03 -9.52
CA ALA A 149 9.10 -7.21 -9.22
C ALA A 149 8.92 -5.75 -9.68
N LEU A 150 8.32 -5.54 -10.85
CA LEU A 150 7.95 -4.20 -11.32
C LEU A 150 6.87 -3.56 -10.46
N LEU A 151 5.87 -4.34 -10.02
CA LEU A 151 4.83 -3.86 -9.10
C LEU A 151 5.43 -3.39 -7.78
N LEU A 152 6.38 -4.16 -7.22
CA LEU A 152 7.12 -3.76 -6.03
C LEU A 152 7.86 -2.43 -6.23
N GLY A 153 8.58 -2.28 -7.34
CA GLY A 153 9.28 -1.04 -7.68
C GLY A 153 8.32 0.16 -7.81
N ALA A 154 7.17 -0.06 -8.47
CA ALA A 154 6.14 0.97 -8.63
C ALA A 154 5.57 1.43 -7.28
N LEU A 155 5.30 0.50 -6.35
CA LEU A 155 4.83 0.84 -5.01
C LEU A 155 5.88 1.65 -4.25
N VAL A 156 7.13 1.16 -4.18
CA VAL A 156 8.23 1.85 -3.51
C VAL A 156 8.38 3.30 -4.03
N SER A 157 8.31 3.50 -5.35
CA SER A 157 8.42 4.83 -5.97
C SER A 157 7.26 5.76 -5.60
N THR A 158 6.03 5.25 -5.52
CA THR A 158 4.83 6.03 -5.20
C THR A 158 4.92 6.57 -3.77
N PHE A 159 5.37 5.76 -2.81
CA PHE A 159 5.48 6.16 -1.41
C PHE A 159 6.69 7.07 -1.16
N ALA A 160 7.83 6.81 -1.80
CA ALA A 160 8.98 7.71 -1.76
C ALA A 160 8.63 9.11 -2.32
N GLY A 161 7.81 9.18 -3.38
CA GLY A 161 7.33 10.45 -3.94
C GLY A 161 6.40 11.23 -3.01
N PHE A 162 5.54 10.54 -2.24
CA PHE A 162 4.60 11.19 -1.33
C PHE A 162 5.25 11.71 -0.04
N PHE A 163 6.19 10.96 0.54
CA PHE A 163 6.85 11.31 1.80
C PHE A 163 8.20 12.03 1.62
N GLY A 164 8.94 11.76 0.55
CA GLY A 164 10.23 12.41 0.26
C GLY A 164 10.09 13.87 -0.22
N ALA A 165 9.10 14.17 -1.05
CA ALA A 165 8.86 15.54 -1.55
C ALA A 165 8.38 16.52 -0.46
N LYS A 166 7.95 16.02 0.72
CA LYS A 166 7.41 16.84 1.81
C LYS A 166 8.44 17.21 2.89
N THR A 167 9.70 16.80 2.74
CA THR A 167 10.81 17.20 3.64
C THR A 167 11.40 18.57 3.27
N SER A 168 11.00 19.18 2.14
CA SER A 168 11.45 20.53 1.75
C SER A 168 10.48 21.68 2.07
N LEU A 169 9.46 21.48 2.91
CA LEU A 169 8.63 22.57 3.42
C LEU A 169 9.37 23.30 4.55
N HIS A 170 10.38 24.07 4.16
CA HIS A 170 11.08 25.02 4.98
C HIS A 170 10.07 26.10 5.42
N PHE A 171 9.73 26.12 6.71
CA PHE A 171 9.04 27.26 7.31
C PHE A 171 10.03 28.43 7.34
N THR A 172 10.04 29.24 6.28
CA THR A 172 10.61 30.58 6.36
C THR A 172 9.61 31.42 7.16
N LYS A 173 9.93 31.64 8.44
CA LYS A 173 9.30 32.73 9.21
C LYS A 173 9.62 34.04 8.47
N GLN A 174 8.58 34.77 8.06
CA GLN A 174 8.63 36.24 7.96
C GLN A 174 7.84 36.80 9.13
#